data_AF-A0A5Y0ZXN7-F1
#
_entry.id   AF-A0A5Y0ZXN7-F1
#
_cell.length_a   1.000
_cell.length_b   1.000
_cell.length_c   1.000
_cell.angle_alpha   90.00
_cell.angle_beta   90.00
_cell.angle_gamma   90.00
#
_symmetry.space_group_name_H-M   'P 1'
#
loop_
_entity.id
_entity.type
_entity.pdbx_description
1 polymer ?
#
loop_
_entity_poly.entity_id
_entity_poly.type
_entity_poly.pdbx_seq_one_letter_code
_entity_poly.pdbx_strand_id
1 'polypeptide(L)'
;MIAGGELNKKQLTELRKALASMELPPQKRQRLIWRLAKYGVIAAAKRHVRNQESPDGQKWPGRKTKRKGKMLRNLPKLLHIREMPEIQAVRIYLQG
;
A
#
# COMPACT_ATOMS: atom_id res chain seq x y z
N MET A 1 7.11 -6.83 -10.79
CA MET A 1 8.04 -7.13 -9.67
C MET A 1 8.12 -5.93 -8.75
N ILE A 2 7.64 -6.09 -7.51
CA ILE A 2 7.81 -5.13 -6.42
C ILE A 2 9.13 -5.49 -5.73
N ALA A 3 10.18 -4.70 -5.98
CA ALA A 3 11.44 -4.83 -5.26
C ALA A 3 11.33 -3.98 -3.98
N GLY A 4 11.25 -4.62 -2.81
CA GLY A 4 11.42 -3.94 -1.52
C GLY A 4 10.29 -2.98 -1.13
N GLY A 5 9.02 -3.35 -1.25
CA GLY A 5 7.89 -2.54 -0.72
C GLY A 5 7.67 -1.18 -1.40
N GLU A 6 8.56 -0.78 -2.29
CA GLU A 6 8.43 0.38 -3.17
C GLU A 6 7.68 -0.04 -4.44
N LEU A 7 6.80 0.85 -4.94
CA LEU A 7 6.29 0.73 -6.30
C LEU A 7 7.49 0.59 -7.25
N ASN A 8 7.40 -0.31 -8.24
CA ASN A 8 8.39 -0.37 -9.32
C ASN A 8 8.66 1.06 -9.80
N LYS A 9 9.92 1.51 -9.79
CA LYS A 9 10.29 2.91 -10.10
C LYS A 9 9.68 3.40 -11.42
N LYS A 10 9.50 2.49 -12.39
CA LYS A 10 8.78 2.76 -13.65
C LYS A 10 7.29 3.07 -13.40
N GLN A 11 6.59 2.21 -12.66
CA GLN A 11 5.17 2.41 -12.29
C GLN A 11 4.96 3.72 -11.49
N LEU A 12 5.89 4.05 -10.58
CA LEU A 12 5.81 5.32 -9.84
C LEU A 12 5.97 6.54 -10.75
N THR A 13 6.90 6.45 -11.71
CA THR A 13 7.13 7.52 -12.69
C THR A 13 5.93 7.70 -13.61
N GLU A 14 5.34 6.60 -14.11
CA GLU A 14 4.12 6.61 -14.91
C GLU A 14 2.94 7.20 -14.14
N LEU A 15 2.75 6.80 -12.89
CA LEU A 15 1.71 7.35 -12.02
C LEU A 15 1.88 8.87 -11.84
N ARG A 16 3.11 9.35 -11.58
CA ARG A 16 3.38 10.79 -11.45
C ARG A 16 3.10 11.54 -12.74
N LYS A 17 3.48 10.98 -13.91
CA LYS A 17 3.16 11.56 -15.22
C LYS A 17 1.65 11.65 -15.45
N ALA A 18 0.92 10.57 -15.18
CA ALA A 18 -0.54 10.55 -15.31
C ALA A 18 -1.22 11.54 -14.37
N LEU A 19 -0.75 11.69 -13.12
CA LEU A 19 -1.28 12.68 -12.19
C LEU A 19 -0.97 14.12 -12.62
N ALA A 20 0.18 14.35 -13.25
CA ALA A 20 0.54 15.66 -13.80
C ALA A 20 -0.30 16.02 -15.02
N SER A 21 -0.59 15.06 -15.91
CA SER A 21 -1.38 15.29 -17.13
C SER A 21 -2.86 15.56 -16.89
N MET A 22 -3.39 15.24 -15.70
CA MET A 22 -4.79 15.49 -15.36
C MET A 22 -5.09 16.96 -14.99
N GLU A 23 -4.08 17.84 -14.98
CA GLU A 23 -4.20 19.29 -14.69
C GLU A 23 -5.06 19.63 -13.45
N LEU A 24 -5.05 18.74 -12.46
CA LEU A 24 -5.88 18.90 -11.26
C LEU A 24 -5.35 20.03 -10.37
N PRO A 25 -6.25 20.83 -9.76
CA PRO A 25 -5.89 21.71 -8.66
C PRO A 25 -5.18 20.94 -7.53
N PRO A 26 -4.19 21.55 -6.84
CA PRO A 26 -3.37 20.85 -5.84
C PRO A 26 -4.18 20.08 -4.79
N GLN A 27 -5.27 20.67 -4.29
CA GLN A 27 -6.15 20.03 -3.31
C GLN A 27 -6.87 18.78 -3.86
N LYS A 28 -7.33 18.83 -5.12
CA LYS A 28 -7.99 17.69 -5.76
C LYS A 28 -7.00 16.56 -6.03
N ARG A 29 -5.79 16.91 -6.47
CA ARG A 29 -4.69 15.96 -6.66
C ARG A 29 -4.32 15.27 -5.35
N GLN A 30 -4.16 16.04 -4.27
CA GLN A 30 -3.85 15.49 -2.95
C GLN A 30 -4.95 14.55 -2.45
N ARG A 31 -6.23 14.95 -2.61
CA ARG A 31 -7.38 14.10 -2.28
C ARG A 31 -7.41 12.80 -3.09
N LEU A 32 -7.02 12.85 -4.37
CA LEU A 32 -6.92 11.66 -5.21
C LEU A 32 -5.82 10.72 -4.69
N ILE A 33 -4.64 11.24 -4.36
CA ILE A 33 -3.53 10.46 -3.79
C ILE A 33 -3.96 9.80 -2.47
N TRP A 34 -4.65 10.55 -1.60
CA TRP A 34 -5.23 10.01 -0.36
C TRP A 34 -6.21 8.87 -0.64
N ARG A 35 -7.11 9.02 -1.60
CA ARG A 35 -8.10 7.97 -1.96
C ARG A 35 -7.41 6.73 -2.52
N LEU A 36 -6.40 6.89 -3.37
CA LEU A 36 -5.61 5.78 -3.91
C LEU A 36 -4.90 5.02 -2.78
N ALA A 37 -4.30 5.73 -1.83
CA ALA A 37 -3.67 5.11 -0.67
C ALA A 37 -4.68 4.39 0.23
N LYS A 38 -5.81 5.04 0.56
CA LYS A 38 -6.82 4.55 1.51
C LYS A 38 -7.67 3.40 0.97
N TYR A 39 -8.10 3.47 -0.28
CA TYR A 39 -9.03 2.49 -0.85
C TYR A 39 -8.37 1.51 -1.80
N GLY A 40 -7.24 1.88 -2.41
CA GLY A 40 -6.44 0.98 -3.22
C GLY A 40 -5.40 0.25 -2.38
N VAL A 41 -4.32 0.96 -2.04
CA VAL A 41 -3.09 0.34 -1.55
C VAL A 41 -3.28 -0.33 -0.19
N ILE A 42 -3.75 0.40 0.83
CA ILE A 42 -3.85 -0.17 2.17
C ILE A 42 -4.94 -1.22 2.29
N ALA A 43 -6.04 -1.05 1.57
CA ALA A 43 -7.15 -2.01 1.59
C ALA A 43 -6.70 -3.34 0.98
N ALA A 44 -6.01 -3.29 -0.18
CA ALA A 44 -5.38 -4.45 -0.79
C ALA A 44 -4.34 -5.07 0.15
N ALA A 45 -3.42 -4.28 0.71
CA ALA A 45 -2.40 -4.79 1.63
C ALA A 45 -3.00 -5.52 2.84
N LYS A 46 -4.02 -4.94 3.49
CA LYS A 46 -4.75 -5.57 4.60
C LYS A 46 -5.40 -6.88 4.17
N ARG A 47 -6.01 -6.94 2.97
CA ARG A 47 -6.60 -8.15 2.40
C ARG A 47 -5.56 -9.24 2.14
N HIS A 48 -4.47 -8.91 1.46
CA HIS A 48 -3.37 -9.83 1.16
C HIS A 48 -2.77 -10.43 2.44
N VAL A 49 -2.52 -9.61 3.47
CA VAL A 49 -2.03 -10.11 4.76
C VAL A 49 -3.05 -11.03 5.44
N ARG A 50 -4.35 -10.70 5.43
CA ARG A 50 -5.39 -11.58 6.00
C ARG A 50 -5.49 -12.91 5.25
N ASN A 51 -5.31 -12.88 3.94
CA ASN A 51 -5.35 -14.07 3.09
C ASN A 51 -4.03 -14.86 3.12
N GLN A 52 -2.94 -14.26 3.61
CA GLN A 52 -1.58 -14.81 3.51
C GLN A 52 -1.20 -14.99 2.04
N GLU A 53 -1.38 -13.94 1.25
CA GLU A 53 -1.12 -13.91 -0.18
C GLU A 53 -0.17 -12.75 -0.50
N SER A 54 0.70 -12.94 -1.49
CA SER A 54 1.47 -11.85 -2.09
C SER A 54 0.54 -10.95 -2.91
N PRO A 55 0.97 -9.73 -3.27
CA PRO A 55 0.21 -8.87 -4.18
C PRO A 55 -0.11 -9.52 -5.53
N ASP A 56 0.74 -10.44 -5.99
CA ASP A 56 0.56 -11.20 -7.22
C ASP A 56 -0.37 -12.41 -7.05
N GLY A 57 -0.93 -12.63 -5.85
CA GLY A 57 -1.86 -13.72 -5.54
C GLY A 57 -1.20 -15.02 -5.06
N GLN A 58 0.14 -15.07 -4.94
CA GLN A 58 0.84 -16.26 -4.48
C GLN A 58 0.65 -16.45 -2.97
N LYS A 59 0.21 -17.64 -2.54
CA LYS A 59 0.08 -17.95 -1.12
C LYS A 59 1.44 -17.93 -0.41
N TRP A 60 1.47 -17.38 0.79
CA TRP A 60 2.65 -17.38 1.65
C TRP A 60 2.95 -18.81 2.12
N PRO A 61 4.23 -19.12 2.37
CA PRO A 61 4.59 -20.37 3.02
C PRO A 61 3.94 -20.46 4.40
N GLY A 62 3.58 -21.68 4.80
CA GLY A 62 3.10 -21.96 6.14
C GLY A 62 4.15 -21.64 7.21
N ARG A 63 3.73 -21.62 8.48
CA ARG A 63 4.67 -21.46 9.60
C ARG A 63 5.68 -22.60 9.60
N LYS A 64 6.95 -22.27 9.82
CA LYS A 64 8.02 -23.27 10.04
C LYS A 64 7.85 -24.03 11.36
N THR A 65 7.09 -23.50 12.31
CA THR A 65 6.87 -24.11 13.62
C THR A 65 5.62 -24.98 13.65
N LYS A 66 5.51 -25.89 14.64
CA LYS A 66 4.32 -26.74 14.85
C LYS A 66 3.04 -25.97 15.25
N ARG A 67 3.12 -24.65 15.47
CA ARG A 67 1.96 -23.84 15.89
C ARG A 67 0.98 -23.66 14.72
N LYS A 68 -0.29 -23.99 14.97
CA LYS A 68 -1.38 -23.81 14.01
C LYS A 68 -1.81 -22.33 13.95
N GLY A 69 -1.84 -21.73 12.76
CA GLY A 69 -2.45 -20.42 12.53
C GLY A 69 -1.74 -19.50 11.53
N LYS A 70 -2.48 -18.53 10.98
CA LYS A 70 -1.96 -17.50 10.04
C LYS A 70 -0.80 -16.69 10.65
N MET A 71 0.19 -16.29 9.84
CA MET A 71 1.27 -15.40 10.26
C MET A 71 0.80 -13.95 10.32
N LEU A 72 1.45 -13.12 11.16
CA LEU A 72 1.24 -11.66 11.17
C LEU A 72 -0.24 -11.23 11.29
N ARG A 73 -1.06 -11.97 12.06
CA ARG A 73 -2.52 -11.75 12.18
C ARG A 73 -2.89 -10.32 12.61
N ASN A 74 -2.03 -9.67 13.39
CA ASN A 74 -2.25 -8.31 13.89
C ASN A 74 -1.71 -7.23 12.95
N LEU A 75 -0.87 -7.57 11.97
CA LEU A 75 -0.28 -6.60 11.03
C LEU A 75 -1.32 -5.73 10.31
N PRO A 76 -2.51 -6.23 9.91
CA PRO A 76 -3.53 -5.37 9.30
C PRO A 76 -4.04 -4.25 10.21
N LYS A 77 -3.94 -4.41 11.54
CA LYS A 77 -4.30 -3.36 12.49
C LYS A 77 -3.21 -2.29 12.60
N LEU A 78 -1.96 -2.69 12.38
CA LEU A 78 -0.79 -1.82 12.47
C LEU A 78 -0.57 -0.97 11.22
N LEU A 79 -1.24 -1.27 10.10
CA LEU A 79 -1.11 -0.49 8.87
C LEU A 79 -1.91 0.82 8.99
N HIS A 80 -1.19 1.93 8.99
CA HIS A 80 -1.72 3.29 9.06
C HIS A 80 -1.27 4.15 7.87
N ILE A 81 -2.02 5.23 7.64
CA ILE A 81 -1.77 6.21 6.59
C ILE A 81 -1.68 7.59 7.24
N ARG A 82 -0.67 8.36 6.86
CA ARG A 82 -0.55 9.78 7.18
C ARG A 82 -0.49 10.60 5.90
N GLU A 83 -1.30 11.65 5.84
CA GLU A 83 -1.26 12.61 4.74
C GLU A 83 -0.04 13.54 4.86
N MET A 84 0.57 13.88 3.71
CA MET A 84 1.70 14.81 3.61
C MET A 84 1.44 15.81 2.47
N PRO A 85 0.52 16.79 2.69
CA PRO A 85 0.09 17.70 1.63
C PRO A 85 1.22 18.60 1.11
N GLU A 86 2.23 18.90 1.94
CA GLU A 86 3.35 19.80 1.60
C GLU A 86 4.15 19.30 0.40
N ILE A 87 4.27 17.97 0.29
CA ILE A 87 5.00 17.29 -0.79
C ILE A 87 4.09 16.50 -1.72
N GLN A 88 2.78 16.77 -1.66
CA GLN A 88 1.73 16.05 -2.41
C GLN A 88 1.86 14.53 -2.31
N ALA A 89 2.06 14.03 -1.09
CA ALA A 89 2.31 12.62 -0.85
C ALA A 89 1.49 12.07 0.32
N VAL A 90 1.62 10.76 0.50
CA VAL A 90 1.03 10.01 1.59
C VAL A 90 2.06 9.02 2.10
N ARG A 91 2.20 8.91 3.41
CA ARG A 91 3.08 7.95 4.08
C ARG A 91 2.25 6.78 4.60
N ILE A 92 2.63 5.57 4.21
CA ILE A 92 2.13 4.32 4.80
C ILE A 92 3.17 3.86 5.82
N TYR A 93 2.74 3.51 7.02
CA TYR A 93 3.64 3.12 8.11
C TYR A 93 2.98 2.09 9.03
N LEU A 94 3.82 1.44 9.85
CA LEU A 94 3.38 0.56 10.91
C LEU A 94 3.32 1.34 12.23
N GLN A 95 2.20 1.24 12.94
CA GLN A 95 1.99 1.83 14.26
C GLN A 95 1.32 0.80 15.16
N GLY A 96 1.88 0.57 16.35
CA GLY A 96 1.42 -0.44 17.31
C GLY A 96 1.91 -0.17 18.71
#